data_AF-A0A1X7AE48-F1
#
_entry.id   AF-A0A1X7AE48-F1
#
_cell.length_a   1.000
_cell.length_b   1.000
_cell.length_c   1.000
_cell.angle_alpha   90.00
_cell.angle_beta   90.00
_cell.angle_gamma   90.00
#
_symmetry.space_group_name_H-M   'P 1'
#
loop_
_entity.id
_entity.type
_entity.pdbx_description
1 polymer ?
#
loop_
_entity_poly.entity_id
_entity_poly.type
_entity_poly.pdbx_seq_one_letter_code
_entity_poly.pdbx_strand_id
1 'polypeptide(L)'
;MSFKVTKEHLEELIHDVRYERHGDTTTTVCYLHVGNPESPFVVTGTSGCISKENFCERMGKQIAYANAFDELWKLEGYHQKRSRGIV
;
A
#
# COMPACT_ATOMS: atom_id res chain seq x y z
N MET A 1 -19.90 -18.69 -6.19
CA MET A 1 -19.02 -17.85 -5.34
C MET A 1 -18.39 -16.79 -6.22
N SER A 2 -18.58 -15.51 -5.89
CA SER A 2 -17.97 -14.38 -6.61
C SER A 2 -16.59 -14.13 -6.00
N PHE A 3 -15.51 -14.40 -6.74
CA PHE A 3 -14.13 -14.26 -6.27
C PHE A 3 -13.52 -12.94 -6.72
N LYS A 4 -14.16 -11.85 -6.31
CA LYS A 4 -13.70 -10.51 -6.64
C LYS A 4 -12.72 -10.07 -5.56
N VAL A 5 -11.52 -9.63 -5.95
CA VAL A 5 -10.73 -8.76 -5.09
C VAL A 5 -11.56 -7.50 -4.89
N THR A 6 -11.93 -7.22 -3.65
CA THR A 6 -12.67 -6.02 -3.28
C THR A 6 -11.84 -5.16 -2.35
N LYS A 7 -12.24 -3.89 -2.22
CA LYS A 7 -11.59 -2.95 -1.34
C LYS A 7 -11.64 -3.44 0.11
N GLU A 8 -12.79 -3.94 0.53
CA GLU A 8 -13.06 -4.41 1.89
C GLU A 8 -12.14 -5.60 2.24
N HIS A 9 -11.97 -6.56 1.32
CA HIS A 9 -11.04 -7.67 1.50
C HIS A 9 -9.60 -7.20 1.68
N LEU A 10 -9.14 -6.25 0.87
CA LEU A 10 -7.79 -5.71 1.02
C LEU A 10 -7.61 -4.94 2.34
N GLU A 11 -8.64 -4.22 2.77
CA GLU A 11 -8.64 -3.52 4.07
C GLU A 11 -8.56 -4.50 5.24
N GLU A 12 -9.20 -5.68 5.14
CA GLU A 12 -9.07 -6.75 6.14
C GLU A 12 -7.66 -7.37 6.20
N LEU A 13 -6.94 -7.38 5.09
CA LEU A 13 -5.56 -7.87 5.06
C LEU A 13 -4.58 -6.92 5.74
N ILE A 14 -4.90 -5.63 5.83
CA ILE A 14 -4.02 -4.60 6.39
C ILE A 14 -4.22 -4.53 7.91
N HIS A 15 -3.16 -4.80 8.67
CA HIS A 15 -3.22 -4.73 10.14
C HIS A 15 -2.45 -3.54 10.72
N ASP A 16 -1.52 -2.92 9.96
CA ASP A 16 -0.78 -1.73 10.39
C ASP A 16 -0.38 -0.87 9.18
N VAL A 17 -0.32 0.45 9.38
CA VAL A 17 0.04 1.41 8.35
C VAL A 17 1.04 2.40 8.92
N ARG A 18 2.23 2.45 8.33
CA ARG A 18 3.29 3.36 8.77
C ARG A 18 3.68 4.31 7.66
N TYR A 19 4.14 5.48 8.05
CA TYR A 19 4.60 6.51 7.13
C TYR A 19 5.97 7.01 7.54
N GLU A 20 6.86 7.17 6.57
CA GLU A 20 8.15 7.83 6.75
C GLU A 20 8.28 8.94 5.71
N ARG A 21 8.66 10.14 6.15
CA ARG A 21 9.19 11.15 5.23
C ARG A 21 10.69 10.90 5.11
N HIS A 22 11.19 10.72 3.89
CA HIS A 22 12.60 10.41 3.67
C HIS A 22 13.46 11.66 3.88
N GLY A 23 13.98 11.82 5.11
CA GLY A 23 14.76 12.99 5.52
C GLY A 23 14.06 14.32 5.22
N ASP A 24 14.84 15.31 4.77
CA ASP A 24 14.34 16.64 4.39
C ASP A 24 13.81 16.72 2.94
N THR A 25 13.46 15.59 2.33
CA THR A 25 12.95 15.55 0.94
C THR A 25 11.45 15.81 0.88
N THR A 26 10.87 15.80 -0.31
CA THR A 26 9.41 15.84 -0.51
C THR A 26 8.79 14.45 -0.57
N THR A 27 9.60 13.38 -0.42
CA THR A 27 9.16 12.01 -0.57
C THR A 27 8.57 11.46 0.72
N THR A 28 7.35 10.93 0.64
CA THR A 28 6.72 10.16 1.72
C THR A 28 6.58 8.71 1.28
N VAL A 29 7.02 7.79 2.12
CA VAL A 29 6.87 6.35 1.95
C VAL A 29 5.76 5.87 2.88
N CYS A 30 4.80 5.12 2.33
CA CYS A 30 3.80 4.37 3.08
C CYS A 30 4.23 2.90 3.13
N TYR A 31 4.13 2.29 4.31
CA TYR A 31 4.35 0.88 4.55
C TYR A 31 3.03 0.27 5.02
N LEU A 32 2.39 -0.53 4.17
CA LEU A 32 1.23 -1.34 4.54
C LEU A 32 1.71 -2.69 5.03
N HIS A 33 1.49 -2.97 6.30
CA HIS A 33 1.74 -4.28 6.87
C HIS A 33 0.51 -5.15 6.67
N VAL A 34 0.67 -6.25 5.94
CA VAL A 34 -0.42 -7.12 5.51
C VAL A 34 -0.20 -8.58 5.90
N GLY A 35 -1.31 -9.31 6.08
CA GLY A 35 -1.30 -10.71 6.46
C GLY A 35 -1.25 -10.90 7.98
N ASN A 36 -0.58 -11.96 8.45
CA ASN A 36 -0.49 -12.26 9.87
C ASN A 36 0.49 -11.27 10.57
N PRO A 37 0.07 -10.60 11.67
CA PRO A 37 0.94 -9.72 12.46
C PRO A 37 2.22 -10.37 13.02
N GLU A 38 2.27 -11.69 13.19
CA GLU A 38 3.47 -12.42 13.67
C GLU A 38 4.59 -12.49 12.62
N SER A 39 4.23 -12.43 11.33
CA SER A 39 5.16 -12.42 10.20
C SER A 39 4.56 -11.62 9.04
N PRO A 40 4.52 -10.28 9.17
CA PRO A 40 3.84 -9.44 8.22
C PRO A 40 4.62 -9.33 6.91
N PHE A 41 3.89 -9.27 5.80
CA PHE A 41 4.45 -8.81 4.53
C PHE A 41 4.25 -7.30 4.43
N VAL A 42 5.21 -6.58 3.83
CA VAL A 42 5.13 -5.12 3.71
C VAL A 42 4.98 -4.72 2.25
N VAL A 43 3.87 -4.04 1.94
CA VAL A 43 3.65 -3.40 0.64
C VAL A 43 3.95 -1.91 0.77
N THR A 44 4.77 -1.39 -0.13
CA THR A 44 5.21 0.00 -0.08
C THR A 44 4.62 0.83 -1.21
N GLY A 45 4.28 2.08 -0.91
CA GLY A 45 3.91 3.09 -1.89
C GLY A 45 4.58 4.41 -1.57
N THR A 46 4.88 5.21 -2.58
CA THR A 46 5.59 6.47 -2.41
C THR A 46 4.83 7.62 -3.02
N SER A 47 4.94 8.80 -2.41
CA SER A 47 4.57 10.08 -3.03
C SER A 47 5.78 11.01 -3.04
N GLY A 48 5.76 12.03 -3.90
CA GLY A 48 6.75 13.08 -3.96
C GLY A 48 6.16 14.31 -4.65
N CYS A 49 6.54 15.51 -4.21
CA CYS A 49 6.13 16.77 -4.83
C CYS A 49 7.32 17.60 -5.33
N ILE A 50 7.03 18.58 -6.18
CA ILE A 50 8.04 19.33 -6.96
C ILE A 50 8.99 20.16 -6.09
N SER A 51 8.56 20.64 -4.92
CA SER A 51 9.38 21.49 -4.06
C SER A 51 9.00 21.38 -2.59
N LYS A 52 9.92 21.74 -1.69
CA LYS A 52 9.71 21.67 -0.23
C LYS A 52 8.66 22.67 0.25
N GLU A 53 8.56 23.81 -0.41
CA GLU A 53 7.61 24.88 -0.08
C GLU A 53 6.16 24.44 -0.35
N ASN A 54 5.99 23.54 -1.32
CA ASN A 54 4.71 22.92 -1.67
C ASN A 54 4.48 21.59 -0.95
N PHE A 55 5.35 21.21 0.00
CA PHE A 55 5.19 19.95 0.73
C PHE A 55 4.00 20.03 1.69
N CYS A 56 3.05 19.12 1.50
CA CYS A 56 1.93 18.90 2.41
C CYS A 56 1.95 17.45 2.90
N GLU A 57 2.30 17.25 4.17
CA GLU A 57 2.42 15.91 4.77
C GLU A 57 1.14 15.08 4.60
N ARG A 58 -0.03 15.71 4.82
CA ARG A 58 -1.33 15.05 4.66
C ARG A 58 -1.54 14.52 3.25
N MET A 59 -1.27 15.34 2.23
CA MET A 59 -1.39 14.93 0.83
C MET A 59 -0.35 13.85 0.47
N GLY A 60 0.88 14.01 0.98
CA GLY A 60 1.94 13.03 0.79
C GLY A 60 1.54 11.65 1.33
N LYS A 61 1.03 11.58 2.55
CA LYS A 61 0.52 10.33 3.15
C LYS A 61 -0.64 9.74 2.37
N GLN A 62 -1.61 10.56 1.96
CA GLN A 62 -2.77 10.11 1.18
C GLN A 62 -2.35 9.48 -0.16
N ILE A 63 -1.46 10.13 -0.91
CA ILE A 63 -1.00 9.63 -2.21
C ILE A 63 -0.11 8.38 -2.01
N ALA A 64 0.79 8.39 -1.03
CA ALA A 64 1.65 7.24 -0.74
C ALA A 64 0.82 6.00 -0.33
N TYR A 65 -0.23 6.20 0.46
CA TYR A 65 -1.18 5.14 0.82
C TYR A 65 -1.92 4.61 -0.39
N ALA A 66 -2.48 5.48 -1.23
CA ALA A 66 -3.19 5.07 -2.44
C ALA A 66 -2.29 4.23 -3.36
N ASN A 67 -1.04 4.66 -3.56
CA ASN A 67 -0.07 3.91 -4.36
C ASN A 67 0.29 2.55 -3.74
N ALA A 68 0.43 2.47 -2.41
CA ALA A 68 0.68 1.20 -1.72
C ALA A 68 -0.53 0.26 -1.83
N PHE A 69 -1.74 0.80 -1.71
CA PHE A 69 -2.99 0.05 -1.79
C PHE A 69 -3.24 -0.50 -3.20
N ASP A 70 -2.95 0.30 -4.24
CA ASP A 70 -3.00 -0.17 -5.63
C ASP A 70 -2.01 -1.29 -5.90
N GLU A 71 -0.83 -1.26 -5.29
CA GLU A 71 0.15 -2.35 -5.40
C GLU A 71 -0.32 -3.61 -4.68
N LEU A 72 -0.88 -3.47 -3.47
CA LEU A 72 -1.51 -4.56 -2.73
C LEU A 72 -2.62 -5.21 -3.57
N TRP A 73 -3.42 -4.42 -4.28
CA TRP A 73 -4.48 -4.92 -5.16
C TRP A 73 -3.93 -5.82 -6.27
N LYS A 74 -2.83 -5.40 -6.93
CA LYS A 74 -2.19 -6.21 -7.98
C LYS A 74 -1.64 -7.52 -7.42
N LEU A 75 -0.95 -7.44 -6.27
CA LEU A 75 -0.36 -8.60 -5.62
C LEU A 75 -1.43 -9.61 -5.20
N GLU A 76 -2.52 -9.16 -4.59
CA GLU A 76 -3.63 -10.03 -4.20
C GLU A 76 -4.32 -10.63 -5.43
N GLY A 77 -4.51 -9.85 -6.49
CA GLY A 77 -5.05 -10.37 -7.75
C GLY A 77 -4.17 -11.46 -8.37
N TYR A 78 -2.85 -11.27 -8.35
CA TYR A 78 -1.90 -12.29 -8.81
C TYR A 78 -1.89 -13.53 -7.91
N HIS A 79 -1.85 -13.34 -6.59
CA HIS A 79 -1.94 -14.43 -5.61
C HIS A 79 -3.19 -15.28 -5.86
N GLN A 80 -4.36 -14.63 -6.02
CA GLN A 80 -5.61 -15.33 -6.25
C GLN A 80 -5.67 -16.10 -7.57
N LYS A 81 -5.05 -15.57 -8.65
CA LYS A 81 -4.90 -16.31 -9.91
C LYS A 81 -4.02 -17.55 -9.73
N ARG A 82 -2.86 -17.39 -9.08
CA ARG A 82 -1.90 -18.47 -8.84
C ARG A 82 -2.47 -19.57 -7.94
N SER A 83 -3.10 -19.20 -6.81
CA SER A 83 -3.72 -20.14 -5.86
C SER A 83 -4.85 -20.96 -6.48
N ARG A 84 -5.38 -20.54 -7.63
CA ARG A 84 -6.43 -21.24 -8.39
C ARG A 84 -5.90 -21.98 -9.63
N GLY A 85 -4.58 -21.98 -9.85
CA GLY A 85 -3.96 -22.62 -11.01
C GLY A 85 -4.34 -21.98 -12.35
N ILE A 86 -4.72 -20.69 -12.34
CA ILE A 86 -5.00 -19.93 -13.57
C ILE A 86 -3.69 -19.50 -14.24
N VAL A 87 -2.64 -19.30 -13.45
CA VAL A 87 -1.26 -18.99 -13.86
C VAL A 87 -0.27 -19.83 -13.06
#